data_AF-A0A350Q8F7-F1
#
_entry.id   AF-A0A350Q8F7-F1
#
_cell.length_a   1.000
_cell.length_b   1.000
_cell.length_c   1.000
_cell.angle_alpha   90.00
_cell.angle_beta   90.00
_cell.angle_gamma   90.00
#
_symmetry.space_group_name_H-M   'P 1'
#
loop_
_entity.id
_entity.type
_entity.pdbx_description
1 polymer ?
#
loop_
_entity_poly.entity_id
_entity_poly.type
_entity_poly.pdbx_seq_one_letter_code
_entity_poly.pdbx_strand_id
1 'polypeptide(L)'
;MPGPRAWTMSGVGYIELLRRNSSFRRLFIANEISFIGDWFTVIALFILAGEATDNSPLAIAGVMASRSFALALVTPFTGMLADRYSRKGLMLGANIASLVILVFVLALDLLGSLTSVYVLAVVMVAARAVFDPAEYAYLPNICDDQELLTANALASGGWSVALGLGSAIGGLTISIYGIQTALWIDTVTFVAAALVIMTLPPGGPDTTERKSVTPRVVVEEIAAGWRYILSSPPLRRVVFAKGLWASGGGAQVFLLILIGMEAGFGEVAAGIGILFMARGFGSGFGPIAGRP
;
A
#
# COMPACT_ATOMS: atom_id res chain seq x y z
N MET A 1 3.68 -4.76 -50.12
CA MET A 1 3.00 -4.38 -48.86
C MET A 1 3.23 -5.49 -47.85
N PRO A 2 3.95 -5.26 -46.74
CA PRO A 2 4.07 -6.27 -45.68
C PRO A 2 2.76 -6.29 -44.87
N GLY A 3 2.18 -7.47 -44.68
CA GLY A 3 0.92 -7.66 -43.95
C GLY A 3 0.99 -7.35 -42.45
N PRO A 4 -0.16 -7.26 -41.76
CA PRO A 4 -0.22 -6.95 -40.33
C PRO A 4 0.47 -8.06 -39.52
N ARG A 5 1.53 -7.68 -38.78
CA ARG A 5 2.18 -8.56 -37.82
C ARG A 5 1.17 -8.90 -36.73
N ALA A 6 0.78 -10.16 -36.65
CA ALA A 6 0.05 -10.68 -35.50
C ALA A 6 0.97 -10.58 -34.27
N TRP A 7 0.63 -9.69 -33.35
CA TRP A 7 1.28 -9.59 -32.04
C TRP A 7 0.94 -10.84 -31.23
N THR A 8 1.65 -11.93 -31.46
CA THR A 8 1.69 -13.05 -30.51
C THR A 8 2.56 -12.62 -29.34
N MET A 9 2.02 -11.76 -28.46
CA MET A 9 2.61 -11.53 -27.16
C MET A 9 2.38 -12.77 -26.31
N SER A 10 3.17 -13.81 -26.52
CA SER A 10 3.39 -14.82 -25.49
C SER A 10 4.13 -14.13 -24.35
N GLY A 11 3.38 -13.45 -23.48
CA GLY A 11 3.93 -12.77 -22.32
C GLY A 11 4.71 -13.74 -21.44
N VAL A 12 5.78 -13.25 -20.82
CA VAL A 12 6.62 -14.06 -19.92
C VAL A 12 5.75 -14.63 -18.81
N GLY A 13 5.88 -15.92 -18.52
CA GLY A 13 5.10 -16.56 -17.45
C GLY A 13 5.47 -16.06 -16.05
N TYR A 14 4.56 -16.16 -15.08
CA TYR A 14 4.81 -15.68 -13.71
C TYR A 14 6.05 -16.29 -13.05
N ILE A 15 6.16 -17.63 -13.10
CA ILE A 15 7.30 -18.38 -12.52
C ILE A 15 8.58 -18.06 -13.29
N GLU A 16 8.47 -17.90 -14.61
CA GLU A 16 9.61 -17.57 -15.46
C GLU A 16 10.20 -16.21 -15.08
N LEU A 17 9.35 -15.17 -14.95
CA LEU A 17 9.77 -13.83 -14.56
C LEU A 17 10.47 -13.84 -13.19
N LEU A 18 9.87 -14.50 -12.19
CA LEU A 18 10.47 -14.62 -10.84
C LEU A 18 11.81 -15.35 -10.86
N ARG A 19 12.01 -16.33 -11.76
CA ARG A 19 13.28 -17.06 -11.86
C ARG A 19 14.35 -16.28 -12.60
N ARG A 20 14.01 -15.70 -13.75
CA ARG A 20 14.96 -15.08 -14.69
C ARG A 20 15.33 -13.66 -14.31
N ASN A 21 14.37 -12.85 -13.86
CA ASN A 21 14.61 -11.45 -13.50
C ASN A 21 14.91 -11.31 -12.00
N SER A 22 16.20 -11.32 -11.66
CA SER A 22 16.64 -11.24 -10.26
C SER A 22 16.32 -9.90 -9.58
N SER A 23 16.26 -8.80 -10.33
CA SER A 23 15.92 -7.47 -9.81
C SER A 23 14.44 -7.40 -9.45
N PHE A 24 13.57 -7.84 -10.37
CA PHE A 24 12.14 -7.95 -10.11
C PHE A 24 11.84 -8.89 -8.94
N ARG A 25 12.44 -10.09 -8.91
CA ARG A 25 12.25 -11.03 -7.79
C ARG A 25 12.59 -10.41 -6.44
N ARG A 26 13.70 -9.68 -6.34
CA ARG A 26 14.13 -9.03 -5.09
C ARG A 26 13.17 -7.92 -4.68
N LEU A 27 12.73 -7.09 -5.62
CA LEU A 27 11.71 -6.07 -5.36
C LEU A 27 10.41 -6.71 -4.88
N PHE A 28 9.93 -7.72 -5.60
CA PHE A 28 8.71 -8.44 -5.25
C PHE A 28 8.78 -9.02 -3.83
N ILE A 29 9.85 -9.72 -3.48
CA ILE A 29 10.04 -10.26 -2.11
C ILE A 29 10.05 -9.13 -1.05
N ALA A 30 10.76 -8.03 -1.32
CA ALA A 30 10.79 -6.90 -0.38
C ALA A 30 9.38 -6.30 -0.15
N ASN A 31 8.62 -6.16 -1.23
CA ASN A 31 7.26 -5.61 -1.19
C ASN A 31 6.32 -6.54 -0.45
N GLU A 32 6.36 -7.84 -0.72
CA GLU A 32 5.51 -8.82 -0.02
C GLU A 32 5.80 -8.87 1.48
N ILE A 33 7.08 -8.85 1.88
CA ILE A 33 7.47 -8.82 3.30
C ILE A 33 6.89 -7.56 3.98
N SER A 34 7.08 -6.39 3.38
CA SER A 34 6.60 -5.13 3.94
C SER A 34 5.07 -5.00 3.91
N PHE A 35 4.40 -5.42 2.83
CA PHE A 35 2.95 -5.35 2.74
C PHE A 35 2.27 -6.31 3.71
N ILE A 36 2.81 -7.51 3.91
CA ILE A 36 2.31 -8.43 4.94
C ILE A 36 2.46 -7.79 6.32
N GLY A 37 3.62 -7.20 6.61
CA GLY A 37 3.89 -6.48 7.85
C GLY A 37 2.93 -5.31 8.09
N ASP A 38 2.69 -4.46 7.07
CA ASP A 38 1.80 -3.30 7.16
C ASP A 38 0.42 -3.68 7.74
N TRP A 39 -0.08 -4.89 7.42
CA TRP A 39 -1.35 -5.39 7.94
C TRP A 39 -1.33 -5.70 9.44
N PHE A 40 -0.18 -6.08 10.03
CA PHE A 40 -0.07 -6.22 11.49
C PHE A 40 -0.32 -4.86 12.15
N THR A 41 0.29 -3.79 11.65
CA THR A 41 0.04 -2.43 12.14
C THR A 41 -1.39 -1.98 11.89
N VAL A 42 -1.98 -2.29 10.73
CA VAL A 42 -3.39 -1.96 10.46
C VAL A 42 -4.32 -2.59 11.48
N ILE A 43 -4.18 -3.90 11.73
CA ILE A 43 -5.02 -4.63 12.68
C ILE A 43 -4.77 -4.14 14.13
N ALA A 44 -3.51 -3.89 14.50
CA ALA A 44 -3.15 -3.30 15.79
C ALA A 44 -3.85 -1.96 16.01
N LEU A 45 -3.85 -1.07 15.02
CA LEU A 45 -4.52 0.24 15.12
C LEU A 45 -6.03 0.11 15.30
N PHE A 46 -6.67 -0.85 14.62
CA PHE A 46 -8.10 -1.11 14.81
C PHE A 46 -8.41 -1.55 16.24
N ILE A 47 -7.62 -2.47 16.78
CA ILE A 47 -7.83 -3.00 18.14
C ILE A 47 -7.56 -1.91 19.19
N LEU A 48 -6.46 -1.16 19.07
CA LEU A 48 -6.13 -0.05 19.98
C LEU A 48 -7.22 1.03 19.99
N ALA A 49 -7.82 1.34 18.84
CA ALA A 49 -8.93 2.28 18.78
C ALA A 49 -10.18 1.76 19.53
N GLY A 50 -10.45 0.45 19.42
CA GLY A 50 -11.50 -0.22 20.20
C GLY A 50 -11.21 -0.18 21.70
N GLU A 51 -10.01 -0.59 22.13
CA GLU A 51 -9.59 -0.59 23.55
C GLU A 51 -9.70 0.80 24.18
N ALA A 52 -9.31 1.86 23.45
CA ALA A 52 -9.34 3.22 23.96
C ALA A 52 -10.76 3.80 24.12
N THR A 53 -11.81 3.09 23.66
CA THR A 53 -13.18 3.62 23.57
C THR A 53 -14.26 2.61 23.93
N ASP A 54 -13.96 1.64 24.79
CA ASP A 54 -14.89 0.58 25.20
C ASP A 54 -15.53 -0.15 23.99
N ASN A 55 -14.69 -0.49 23.01
CA ASN A 55 -15.06 -1.14 21.75
C ASN A 55 -15.99 -0.32 20.86
N SER A 56 -15.89 1.01 20.89
CA SER A 56 -16.67 1.86 19.98
C SER A 56 -16.40 1.50 18.52
N PRO A 57 -17.40 1.04 17.77
CA PRO A 57 -17.20 0.68 16.36
C PRO A 57 -16.89 1.90 15.49
N LEU A 58 -17.34 3.08 15.91
CA LEU A 58 -17.00 4.35 15.28
C LEU A 58 -15.50 4.69 15.44
N ALA A 59 -14.89 4.32 16.56
CA ALA A 59 -13.46 4.54 16.76
C ALA A 59 -12.62 3.65 15.83
N ILE A 60 -13.01 2.37 15.71
CA ILE A 60 -12.39 1.41 14.79
C ILE A 60 -12.52 1.89 13.34
N ALA A 61 -13.73 2.30 12.93
CA ALA A 61 -14.00 2.89 11.63
C ALA A 61 -13.20 4.18 11.38
N GLY A 62 -13.02 4.99 12.42
CA GLY A 62 -12.26 6.23 12.40
C GLY A 62 -10.79 6.04 12.02
N VAL A 63 -10.18 4.89 12.34
CA VAL A 63 -8.83 4.55 11.87
C VAL A 63 -8.78 4.49 10.35
N MET A 64 -9.71 3.76 9.72
CA MET A 64 -9.75 3.63 8.26
C MET A 64 -10.09 4.95 7.57
N ALA A 65 -11.00 5.73 8.16
CA ALA A 65 -11.34 7.07 7.68
C ALA A 65 -10.12 8.01 7.72
N SER A 66 -9.40 8.04 8.84
CA SER A 66 -8.20 8.86 9.02
C SER A 66 -7.09 8.49 8.04
N ARG A 67 -6.86 7.18 7.83
CA ARG A 67 -5.89 6.66 6.84
C ARG A 67 -6.27 7.06 5.42
N SER A 68 -7.54 6.89 5.05
CA SER A 68 -8.03 7.20 3.71
C SER A 68 -7.94 8.70 3.42
N PHE A 69 -8.28 9.52 4.42
CA PHE A 69 -8.15 10.98 4.35
C PHE A 69 -6.69 11.42 4.22
N ALA A 70 -5.80 10.87 5.05
CA ALA A 70 -4.36 11.15 4.97
C ALA A 70 -3.78 10.79 3.61
N LEU A 71 -4.13 9.59 3.09
CA LEU A 71 -3.70 9.18 1.76
C LEU A 71 -4.18 10.19 0.72
N ALA A 72 -5.49 10.48 0.66
CA ALA A 72 -6.06 11.42 -0.30
C ALA A 72 -5.40 12.81 -0.29
N LEU A 73 -4.97 13.29 0.88
CA LEU A 73 -4.22 14.54 1.00
C LEU A 73 -2.80 14.44 0.46
N VAL A 74 -2.11 13.32 0.67
CA VAL A 74 -0.69 13.15 0.36
C VAL A 74 -0.46 12.69 -1.10
N THR A 75 -1.35 11.88 -1.67
CA THR A 75 -1.16 11.29 -3.03
C THR A 75 -0.92 12.30 -4.16
N PRO A 76 -1.55 13.51 -4.19
CA PRO A 76 -1.26 14.50 -5.23
C PRO A 76 0.21 14.93 -5.30
N PHE A 77 0.95 14.79 -4.19
CA PHE A 77 2.35 15.18 -4.09
C PHE A 77 3.31 14.04 -4.41
N THR A 78 2.92 12.79 -4.16
CA THR A 78 3.85 11.65 -4.17
C THR A 78 4.27 11.21 -5.57
N GLY A 79 3.39 11.34 -6.58
CA GLY A 79 3.74 11.06 -7.98
C GLY A 79 4.88 11.96 -8.49
N MET A 80 4.80 13.25 -8.18
CA MET A 80 5.85 14.21 -8.54
C MET A 80 7.20 13.89 -7.88
N LEU A 81 7.19 13.37 -6.66
CA LEU A 81 8.42 12.93 -6.01
C LEU A 81 9.05 11.76 -6.79
N ALA A 82 8.26 10.77 -7.20
CA ALA A 82 8.73 9.62 -7.99
C ALA A 82 9.28 10.01 -9.38
N ASP A 83 8.79 11.12 -9.95
CA ASP A 83 9.25 11.66 -11.22
C ASP A 83 10.58 12.44 -11.10
N ARG A 84 10.99 12.86 -9.89
CA ARG A 84 12.14 13.77 -9.69
C ARG A 84 13.27 13.19 -8.86
N TYR A 85 12.97 12.24 -7.98
CA TYR A 85 13.93 11.63 -7.09
C TYR A 85 14.21 10.17 -7.47
N SER A 86 15.29 9.61 -6.92
CA SER A 86 15.57 8.19 -7.11
C SER A 86 14.44 7.36 -6.54
N ARG A 87 13.82 6.53 -7.38
CA ARG A 87 12.68 5.68 -7.01
C ARG A 87 13.11 4.65 -5.97
N LYS A 88 14.32 4.07 -6.14
CA LYS A 88 14.97 3.24 -5.11
C LYS A 88 15.13 4.00 -3.79
N GLY A 89 15.63 5.25 -3.85
CA GLY A 89 15.82 6.09 -2.67
C GLY A 89 14.51 6.42 -1.94
N LEU A 90 13.43 6.69 -2.68
CA LEU A 90 12.10 6.94 -2.12
C LEU A 90 11.52 5.69 -1.44
N MET A 91 11.61 4.52 -2.08
CA MET A 91 11.17 3.26 -1.48
C MET A 91 11.95 2.94 -0.19
N LEU A 92 13.27 3.16 -0.21
CA LEU A 92 14.12 2.97 0.97
C LEU A 92 13.76 3.98 2.09
N GLY A 93 13.58 5.25 1.72
CA GLY A 93 13.21 6.31 2.65
C GLY A 93 11.86 6.06 3.32
N ALA A 94 10.88 5.54 2.59
CA ALA A 94 9.58 5.16 3.14
C ALA A 94 9.70 4.05 4.19
N ASN A 95 10.47 2.98 3.92
CA ASN A 95 10.70 1.91 4.88
C ASN A 95 11.44 2.40 6.13
N ILE A 96 12.48 3.23 5.95
CA ILE A 96 13.25 3.79 7.08
C ILE A 96 12.37 4.74 7.91
N ALA A 97 11.55 5.57 7.27
CA ALA A 97 10.63 6.45 7.99
C ALA A 97 9.63 5.64 8.82
N SER A 98 8.99 4.63 8.23
CA SER A 98 8.05 3.74 8.93
C SER A 98 8.71 2.99 10.09
N LEU A 99 9.92 2.47 9.88
CA LEU A 99 10.76 1.87 10.94
C LEU A 99 10.98 2.84 12.10
N VAL A 100 11.44 4.06 11.82
CA VAL A 100 11.71 5.07 12.86
C VAL A 100 10.43 5.45 13.60
N ILE A 101 9.32 5.62 12.89
CA ILE A 101 8.01 5.94 13.48
C ILE A 101 7.58 4.84 14.47
N LEU A 102 7.61 3.57 14.06
CA LEU A 102 7.19 2.47 14.92
C LEU A 102 8.14 2.29 16.10
N VAL A 103 9.46 2.33 15.89
CA VAL A 103 10.44 2.25 16.99
C VAL A 103 10.23 3.39 17.99
N PHE A 104 10.01 4.61 17.51
CA PHE A 104 9.78 5.77 18.37
C PHE A 104 8.51 5.61 19.22
N VAL A 105 7.40 5.20 18.59
CA VAL A 105 6.13 5.00 19.28
C VAL A 105 6.19 3.85 20.28
N LEU A 106 6.84 2.73 19.93
CA LEU A 106 7.02 1.57 20.80
C LEU A 106 7.97 1.86 21.97
N ALA A 107 9.08 2.56 21.73
CA ALA A 107 10.05 2.88 22.77
C ALA A 107 9.53 3.87 23.82
N LEU A 108 8.62 4.76 23.41
CA LEU A 108 8.04 5.79 24.28
C LEU A 108 6.63 5.45 24.78
N ASP A 109 6.13 4.25 24.46
CA ASP A 109 4.79 3.77 24.85
C ASP A 109 3.66 4.77 24.55
N LEU A 110 3.68 5.35 23.33
CA LEU A 110 2.80 6.46 22.96
C LEU A 110 1.39 6.03 22.52
N LEU A 111 0.98 4.78 22.76
CA LEU A 111 -0.27 4.21 22.23
C LEU A 111 -1.45 4.23 23.22
N GLY A 112 -1.35 5.00 24.31
CA GLY A 112 -2.34 5.02 25.39
C GLY A 112 -3.63 5.81 25.12
N SER A 113 -3.82 6.42 23.93
CA SER A 113 -5.01 7.23 23.64
C SER A 113 -5.52 7.07 22.21
N LEU A 114 -6.82 7.23 22.00
CA LEU A 114 -7.41 7.20 20.64
C LEU A 114 -6.76 8.23 19.70
N THR A 115 -6.45 9.43 20.22
CA THR A 115 -5.77 10.47 19.45
C THR A 115 -4.41 9.99 18.96
N SER A 116 -3.62 9.35 19.82
CA SER A 116 -2.31 8.81 19.43
C SER A 116 -2.42 7.70 18.37
N VAL A 117 -3.46 6.86 18.45
CA VAL A 117 -3.75 5.83 17.44
C VAL A 117 -4.05 6.46 16.07
N TYR A 118 -4.89 7.50 16.03
CA TYR A 118 -5.18 8.21 14.78
C TYR A 118 -3.96 8.95 14.23
N VAL A 119 -3.17 9.59 15.09
CA VAL A 119 -1.92 10.24 14.67
C VAL A 119 -0.96 9.22 14.07
N LEU A 120 -0.75 8.07 14.71
CA LEU A 120 0.08 7.00 14.16
C LEU A 120 -0.46 6.52 12.82
N ALA A 121 -1.77 6.30 12.71
CA ALA A 121 -2.41 5.86 11.47
C ALA A 121 -2.17 6.84 10.30
N VAL A 122 -2.29 8.15 10.56
CA VAL A 122 -2.04 9.23 9.58
C VAL A 122 -0.56 9.30 9.20
N VAL A 123 0.33 9.29 10.20
CA VAL A 123 1.78 9.43 9.99
C VAL A 123 2.35 8.22 9.25
N MET A 124 1.91 7.00 9.57
CA MET A 124 2.30 5.79 8.85
C MET A 124 1.86 5.83 7.39
N VAL A 125 0.63 6.26 7.11
CA VAL A 125 0.15 6.42 5.73
C VAL A 125 0.98 7.47 4.98
N ALA A 126 1.25 8.62 5.61
CA ALA A 126 2.05 9.66 4.99
C ALA A 126 3.48 9.19 4.66
N ALA A 127 4.11 8.44 5.56
CA ALA A 127 5.44 7.86 5.35
C ALA A 127 5.45 6.83 4.20
N ARG A 128 4.39 6.02 4.09
CA ARG A 128 4.25 4.98 3.05
C ARG A 128 3.77 5.51 1.71
N ALA A 129 3.10 6.67 1.65
CA ALA A 129 2.38 7.15 0.46
C ALA A 129 3.25 7.34 -0.80
N VAL A 130 4.57 7.52 -0.65
CA VAL A 130 5.51 7.64 -1.79
C VAL A 130 5.97 6.29 -2.34
N PHE A 131 5.74 5.21 -1.61
CA PHE A 131 6.24 3.89 -1.96
C PHE A 131 5.60 3.36 -3.25
N ASP A 132 4.28 3.27 -3.30
CA ASP A 132 3.54 2.76 -4.47
C ASP A 132 3.89 3.50 -5.78
N PRO A 133 3.83 4.85 -5.85
CA PRO A 133 4.22 5.55 -7.09
C PRO A 133 5.69 5.36 -7.44
N ALA A 134 6.59 5.27 -6.45
CA ALA A 134 7.99 4.97 -6.71
C ALA A 134 8.18 3.54 -7.25
N GLU A 135 7.45 2.55 -6.72
CA GLU A 135 7.45 1.16 -7.19
C GLU A 135 6.96 1.07 -8.63
N TYR A 136 5.78 1.64 -8.93
CA TYR A 136 5.23 1.62 -10.29
C TYR A 136 6.15 2.30 -11.30
N ALA A 137 6.79 3.41 -10.92
CA ALA A 137 7.76 4.09 -11.76
C ALA A 137 9.10 3.35 -11.87
N TYR A 138 9.42 2.47 -10.92
CA TYR A 138 10.65 1.69 -10.87
C TYR A 138 10.56 0.39 -11.66
N LEU A 139 9.36 -0.21 -11.80
CA LEU A 139 9.16 -1.42 -12.60
C LEU A 139 9.75 -1.31 -14.03
N PRO A 140 9.53 -0.22 -14.79
CA PRO A 140 10.18 -0.01 -16.09
C PRO A 140 11.72 0.11 -16.05
N ASN A 141 12.33 0.35 -14.89
CA ASN A 141 13.80 0.35 -14.78
C ASN A 141 14.39 -1.05 -14.70
N ILE A 142 13.59 -2.05 -14.32
CA ILE A 142 14.08 -3.40 -14.01
C ILE A 142 13.41 -4.50 -14.82
N CYS A 143 12.36 -4.18 -15.58
CA CYS A 143 11.61 -5.12 -16.41
C CYS A 143 11.57 -4.62 -17.86
N ASP A 144 11.70 -5.56 -18.79
CA ASP A 144 11.51 -5.28 -20.23
C ASP A 144 10.01 -5.13 -20.55
N ASP A 145 9.67 -4.51 -21.68
CA ASP A 145 8.27 -4.27 -22.09
C ASP A 145 7.40 -5.55 -22.11
N GLN A 146 8.01 -6.70 -22.43
CA GLN A 146 7.34 -8.00 -22.44
C GLN A 146 7.07 -8.56 -21.04
N GLU A 147 7.84 -8.12 -20.05
CA GLU A 147 7.73 -8.50 -18.64
C GLU A 147 6.76 -7.60 -17.88
N LEU A 148 6.60 -6.32 -18.28
CA LEU A 148 5.84 -5.32 -17.54
C LEU A 148 4.39 -5.73 -17.25
N LEU A 149 3.71 -6.37 -18.20
CA LEU A 149 2.33 -6.82 -17.97
C LEU A 149 2.27 -7.90 -16.87
N THR A 150 3.18 -8.86 -16.93
CA THR A 150 3.30 -9.95 -15.94
C THR A 150 3.75 -9.41 -14.58
N ALA A 151 4.68 -8.45 -14.57
CA ALA A 151 5.19 -7.79 -13.37
C ALA A 151 4.08 -7.01 -12.65
N ASN A 152 3.29 -6.21 -13.37
CA ASN A 152 2.14 -5.50 -12.80
C ASN A 152 1.06 -6.47 -12.27
N ALA A 153 0.83 -7.57 -12.97
CA ALA A 153 -0.10 -8.60 -12.51
C ALA A 153 0.38 -9.29 -11.23
N LEU A 154 1.68 -9.60 -11.13
CA LEU A 154 2.28 -10.14 -9.90
C LEU A 154 2.21 -9.13 -8.76
N ALA A 155 2.57 -7.87 -8.97
CA ALA A 155 2.49 -6.84 -7.93
C ALA A 155 1.05 -6.66 -7.40
N SER A 156 0.06 -6.62 -8.30
CA SER A 156 -1.35 -6.52 -7.91
C SER A 156 -1.86 -7.76 -7.17
N GLY A 157 -1.45 -8.95 -7.62
CA GLY A 157 -1.78 -10.22 -6.97
C GLY A 157 -1.10 -10.35 -5.60
N GLY A 158 0.16 -9.94 -5.51
CA GLY A 158 0.94 -9.87 -4.28
C GLY A 158 0.30 -8.97 -3.23
N TRP A 159 -0.09 -7.75 -3.62
CA TRP A 159 -0.86 -6.87 -2.73
C TRP A 159 -2.14 -7.53 -2.17
N SER A 160 -2.85 -8.31 -3.00
CA SER A 160 -4.05 -9.04 -2.57
C SER A 160 -3.72 -10.22 -1.63
N VAL A 161 -2.59 -10.90 -1.87
CA VAL A 161 -2.07 -11.95 -0.98
C VAL A 161 -1.64 -11.36 0.36
N ALA A 162 -0.90 -10.25 0.35
CA ALA A 162 -0.47 -9.54 1.54
C ALA A 162 -1.66 -9.04 2.36
N LEU A 163 -2.68 -8.48 1.70
CA LEU A 163 -3.97 -8.12 2.31
C LEU A 163 -4.59 -9.30 3.03
N GLY A 164 -4.69 -10.46 2.37
CA GLY A 164 -5.37 -11.61 2.96
C GLY A 164 -4.56 -12.33 4.03
N LEU A 165 -3.31 -12.69 3.74
CA LEU A 165 -2.43 -13.40 4.67
C LEU A 165 -1.98 -12.51 5.82
N GLY A 166 -1.60 -11.26 5.53
CA GLY A 166 -1.12 -10.31 6.54
C GLY A 166 -2.20 -9.96 7.55
N SER A 167 -3.45 -9.73 7.12
CA SER A 167 -4.55 -9.46 8.05
C SER A 167 -4.90 -10.67 8.92
N ALA A 168 -4.93 -11.88 8.34
CA ALA A 168 -5.22 -13.11 9.08
C ALA A 168 -4.12 -13.44 10.10
N ILE A 169 -2.84 -13.44 9.68
CA ILE A 169 -1.71 -13.73 10.56
C ILE A 169 -1.54 -12.61 11.59
N GLY A 170 -1.75 -11.35 11.20
CA GLY A 170 -1.71 -10.20 12.10
C GLY A 170 -2.75 -10.29 13.22
N GLY A 171 -4.02 -10.57 12.87
CA GLY A 171 -5.08 -10.77 13.86
C GLY A 171 -4.80 -11.94 14.80
N LEU A 172 -4.34 -13.08 14.26
CA LEU A 172 -3.96 -14.24 15.07
C LEU A 172 -2.77 -13.93 16.00
N THR A 173 -1.77 -13.22 15.50
CA THR A 173 -0.59 -12.82 16.28
C THR A 173 -0.99 -11.93 17.45
N ILE A 174 -1.88 -10.97 17.23
CA ILE A 174 -2.36 -10.08 18.30
C ILE A 174 -3.18 -10.86 19.32
N SER A 175 -4.03 -11.79 18.87
CA SER A 175 -4.82 -12.66 19.76
C SER A 175 -3.96 -13.53 20.68
N ILE A 176 -2.82 -14.06 20.19
CA ILE A 176 -1.96 -14.98 20.95
C ILE A 176 -0.85 -14.25 21.71
N TYR A 177 -0.20 -13.28 21.06
CA TYR A 177 1.05 -12.65 21.53
C TYR A 177 0.91 -11.15 21.84
N GLY A 178 -0.27 -10.57 21.63
CA GLY A 178 -0.56 -9.17 21.93
C GLY A 178 -0.14 -8.16 20.85
N ILE A 179 -0.62 -6.92 21.02
CA ILE A 179 -0.48 -5.81 20.06
C ILE A 179 0.99 -5.40 19.87
N GLN A 180 1.75 -5.30 20.95
CA GLN A 180 3.16 -4.88 20.88
C GLN A 180 4.00 -5.85 20.03
N THR A 181 3.77 -7.15 20.15
CA THR A 181 4.47 -8.17 19.35
C THR A 181 4.19 -7.98 17.86
N ALA A 182 2.94 -7.70 17.49
CA ALA A 182 2.56 -7.47 16.10
C ALA A 182 3.23 -6.22 15.50
N LEU A 183 3.30 -5.12 16.27
CA LEU A 183 3.99 -3.89 15.85
C LEU A 183 5.51 -4.09 15.73
N TRP A 184 6.14 -4.87 16.61
CA TRP A 184 7.55 -5.23 16.48
C TRP A 184 7.82 -6.12 15.26
N ILE A 185 6.92 -7.06 14.95
CA ILE A 185 7.01 -7.86 13.72
C ILE A 185 7.00 -6.93 12.50
N ASP A 186 6.06 -6.01 12.42
CA ASP A 186 6.00 -5.06 11.28
C ASP A 186 7.28 -4.21 11.18
N THR A 187 7.76 -3.72 12.33
CA THR A 187 9.04 -3.00 12.44
C THR A 187 10.20 -3.79 11.83
N VAL A 188 10.29 -5.09 12.10
CA VAL A 188 11.30 -5.99 11.50
C VAL A 188 11.06 -6.19 10.00
N THR A 189 9.81 -6.23 9.54
CA THR A 189 9.52 -6.33 8.10
C THR A 189 10.04 -5.13 7.32
N PHE A 190 9.93 -3.91 7.86
CA PHE A 190 10.50 -2.70 7.24
C PHE A 190 12.03 -2.78 7.14
N VAL A 191 12.70 -3.30 8.17
CA VAL A 191 14.16 -3.52 8.13
C VAL A 191 14.51 -4.52 7.04
N ALA A 192 13.83 -5.67 7.00
CA ALA A 192 14.08 -6.71 6.02
C ALA A 192 13.85 -6.20 4.58
N ALA A 193 12.74 -5.50 4.34
CA ALA A 193 12.42 -4.91 3.04
C ALA A 193 13.46 -3.85 2.65
N ALA A 194 13.85 -2.96 3.56
CA ALA A 194 14.89 -1.96 3.32
C ALA A 194 16.23 -2.61 2.92
N LEU A 195 16.67 -3.65 3.63
CA LEU A 195 17.91 -4.38 3.32
C LEU A 195 17.86 -5.01 1.93
N VAL A 196 16.73 -5.62 1.54
CA VAL A 196 16.57 -6.18 0.19
C VAL A 196 16.57 -5.07 -0.86
N ILE A 197 15.86 -3.97 -0.63
CA ILE A 197 15.81 -2.80 -1.52
C ILE A 197 17.20 -2.19 -1.72
N MET A 198 18.06 -2.16 -0.69
CA MET A 198 19.44 -1.68 -0.82
C MET A 198 20.25 -2.45 -1.87
N THR A 199 19.93 -3.73 -2.12
CA THR A 199 20.60 -4.56 -3.12
C THR A 199 20.14 -4.30 -4.57
N LEU A 200 19.03 -3.57 -4.75
CA LEU A 200 18.47 -3.30 -6.07
C LEU A 200 19.37 -2.34 -6.87
N PRO A 201 19.39 -2.43 -8.21
CA PRO A 201 20.13 -1.47 -9.03
C PRO A 201 19.56 -0.05 -8.83
N PRO A 202 20.35 1.02 -9.09
CA PRO A 202 19.80 2.36 -9.14
C PRO A 202 18.64 2.46 -10.15
N GLY A 203 17.65 3.31 -9.84
CA GLY A 203 16.57 3.62 -10.78
C GLY A 203 15.87 4.91 -10.36
N GLY A 204 15.36 5.62 -11.37
CA GLY A 204 14.97 7.02 -11.25
C GLY A 204 15.64 7.89 -12.32
N PRO A 205 15.22 9.16 -12.45
CA PRO A 205 15.91 10.14 -13.29
C PRO A 205 17.33 10.38 -12.80
N ASP A 206 18.25 10.65 -13.71
CA ASP A 206 19.63 11.02 -13.36
C ASP A 206 19.63 12.31 -12.52
N THR A 207 20.48 12.35 -11.49
CA THR A 207 20.51 13.43 -10.49
C THR A 207 20.78 14.84 -11.06
N THR A 208 21.21 14.91 -12.31
CA THR A 208 21.54 16.13 -13.06
C THR A 208 20.34 16.93 -13.56
N GLU A 209 19.13 16.35 -13.61
CA GLU A 209 17.92 17.03 -14.10
C GLU A 209 16.96 17.52 -13.00
N ARG A 210 17.43 17.62 -11.75
CA ARG A 210 16.59 18.06 -10.61
C ARG A 210 16.13 19.52 -10.77
N LYS A 211 14.91 19.72 -11.28
CA LYS A 211 14.21 21.01 -11.20
C LYS A 211 13.88 21.35 -9.75
N SER A 212 14.18 22.57 -9.31
CA SER A 212 13.89 23.08 -7.96
C SER A 212 12.42 22.88 -7.57
N VAL A 213 12.17 22.30 -6.40
CA VAL A 213 10.83 22.12 -5.86
C VAL A 213 10.46 23.36 -5.06
N THR A 214 9.53 24.16 -5.58
CA THR A 214 8.87 25.22 -4.79
C THR A 214 7.39 24.87 -4.63
N PRO A 215 6.76 25.20 -3.49
CA PRO A 215 5.33 24.93 -3.28
C PRO A 215 4.43 25.47 -4.41
N ARG A 216 4.83 26.58 -5.03
CA ARG A 216 4.13 27.18 -6.17
C ARG A 216 4.13 26.28 -7.40
N VAL A 217 5.29 25.74 -7.78
CA VAL A 217 5.41 24.80 -8.92
C VAL A 217 4.59 23.54 -8.67
N VAL A 218 4.56 23.08 -7.42
CA VAL A 218 3.77 21.91 -7.02
C VAL A 218 2.28 22.14 -7.26
N VAL A 219 1.76 23.27 -6.79
CA VAL A 219 0.34 23.63 -6.95
C VAL A 219 -0.01 23.84 -8.42
N GLU A 220 0.86 24.49 -9.19
CA GLU A 220 0.65 24.72 -10.63
C GLU A 220 0.58 23.40 -11.41
N GLU A 221 1.46 22.44 -11.12
CA GLU A 221 1.45 21.10 -11.75
C GLU A 221 0.21 20.29 -11.37
N ILE A 222 -0.19 20.29 -10.08
CA ILE A 222 -1.42 19.63 -9.62
C ILE A 222 -2.66 20.24 -10.31
N ALA A 223 -2.74 21.58 -10.36
CA ALA A 223 -3.86 22.28 -10.99
C ALA A 223 -3.94 22.01 -12.50
N ALA A 224 -2.80 21.97 -13.18
CA ALA A 224 -2.72 21.61 -14.59
C ALA A 224 -3.20 20.17 -14.84
N GLY A 225 -2.79 19.22 -14.00
CA GLY A 225 -3.25 17.82 -14.06
C GLY A 225 -4.76 17.69 -13.92
N TRP A 226 -5.35 18.35 -12.92
CA TRP A 226 -6.81 18.37 -12.73
C TRP A 226 -7.55 19.01 -13.91
N ARG A 227 -7.05 20.14 -14.42
CA ARG A 227 -7.63 20.81 -15.60
C ARG A 227 -7.60 19.89 -16.82
N TYR A 228 -6.50 19.17 -17.02
CA TYR A 228 -6.36 18.21 -18.11
C TYR A 228 -7.36 17.06 -17.98
N ILE A 229 -7.45 16.43 -16.79
CA ILE A 229 -8.43 15.36 -16.50
C ILE A 229 -9.85 15.82 -16.81
N LEU A 230 -10.24 17.02 -16.37
CA LEU A 230 -11.60 17.54 -16.57
C LEU A 230 -11.90 17.89 -18.03
N SER A 231 -10.89 18.30 -18.79
CA SER A 231 -10.99 18.66 -20.21
C SER A 231 -11.02 17.46 -21.17
N SER A 232 -10.47 16.30 -20.76
CA SER A 232 -10.36 15.10 -21.60
C SER A 232 -11.46 14.09 -21.25
N PRO A 233 -12.49 13.88 -22.12
CA PRO A 233 -13.61 13.00 -21.82
C PRO A 233 -13.23 11.53 -21.50
N PRO A 234 -12.28 10.89 -22.21
CA PRO A 234 -11.85 9.53 -21.88
C PRO A 234 -11.22 9.44 -20.47
N LEU A 235 -10.34 10.38 -20.14
CA LEU A 235 -9.65 10.40 -18.86
C LEU A 235 -10.61 10.67 -17.71
N ARG A 236 -11.53 11.62 -17.88
CA ARG A 236 -12.59 11.92 -16.92
C ARG A 236 -13.44 10.69 -16.59
N ARG A 237 -13.81 9.88 -17.58
CA ARG A 237 -14.60 8.65 -17.37
C ARG A 237 -13.83 7.64 -16.53
N VAL A 238 -12.55 7.44 -16.80
CA VAL A 238 -11.70 6.50 -16.03
C VAL A 238 -11.55 6.98 -14.58
N VAL A 239 -11.28 8.27 -14.37
CA VAL A 239 -11.19 8.85 -13.03
C VAL A 239 -12.51 8.74 -12.28
N PHE A 240 -13.65 9.01 -12.94
CA PHE A 240 -14.96 8.86 -12.33
C PHE A 240 -15.28 7.41 -11.97
N ALA A 241 -14.98 6.46 -12.86
CA ALA A 241 -15.15 5.03 -12.59
C ALA A 241 -14.29 4.56 -11.41
N LYS A 242 -13.03 5.00 -11.33
CA LYS A 242 -12.15 4.74 -10.18
C LYS A 242 -12.68 5.37 -8.89
N GLY A 243 -13.21 6.59 -8.97
CA GLY A 243 -13.85 7.26 -7.83
C GLY A 243 -15.11 6.53 -7.34
N LEU A 244 -15.92 6.01 -8.26
CA LEU A 244 -17.09 5.20 -7.91
C LEU A 244 -16.68 3.88 -7.26
N TRP A 245 -15.63 3.22 -7.75
CA TRP A 245 -15.07 2.04 -7.09
C TRP A 245 -14.57 2.36 -5.66
N ALA A 246 -13.96 3.53 -5.46
CA ALA A 246 -13.50 3.96 -4.14
C ALA A 246 -14.65 4.13 -3.12
N SER A 247 -15.91 4.32 -3.56
CA SER A 247 -17.08 4.32 -2.67
C SER A 247 -17.30 2.96 -1.98
N GLY A 248 -16.81 1.86 -2.56
CA GLY A 248 -16.75 0.55 -1.90
C GLY A 248 -15.88 0.55 -0.64
N GLY A 249 -14.90 1.47 -0.55
CA GLY A 249 -14.17 1.72 0.69
C GLY A 249 -15.07 2.21 1.83
N GLY A 250 -16.09 3.01 1.52
CA GLY A 250 -17.11 3.44 2.49
C GLY A 250 -17.96 2.28 3.00
N ALA A 251 -18.34 1.35 2.12
CA ALA A 251 -19.05 0.13 2.52
C ALA A 251 -18.19 -0.75 3.46
N GLN A 252 -16.88 -0.80 3.24
CA GLN A 252 -15.96 -1.50 4.14
C GLN A 252 -15.90 -0.84 5.54
N VAL A 253 -15.84 0.49 5.61
CA VAL A 253 -15.90 1.22 6.90
C VAL A 253 -17.18 0.87 7.64
N PHE A 254 -18.30 0.77 6.94
CA PHE A 254 -19.58 0.35 7.52
C PHE A 254 -19.55 -1.09 8.05
N LEU A 255 -18.93 -2.03 7.33
CA LEU A 255 -18.78 -3.41 7.83
C LEU A 255 -17.94 -3.50 9.12
N LEU A 256 -16.91 -2.67 9.25
CA LEU A 256 -16.12 -2.60 10.50
C LEU A 256 -16.97 -2.11 11.68
N ILE A 257 -17.89 -1.15 11.44
CA ILE A 257 -18.85 -0.71 12.46
C ILE A 257 -19.73 -1.89 12.89
N LEU A 258 -20.28 -2.66 11.95
CA LEU A 258 -21.13 -3.81 12.28
C LEU A 258 -20.41 -4.87 13.11
N ILE A 259 -19.18 -5.23 12.72
CA ILE A 259 -18.37 -6.22 13.46
C ILE A 259 -18.12 -5.73 14.89
N GLY A 260 -17.77 -4.46 15.07
CA GLY A 260 -17.55 -3.90 16.40
C GLY A 260 -18.82 -3.82 17.27
N MET A 261 -20.01 -3.81 16.67
CA MET A 261 -21.29 -3.76 17.40
C MET A 261 -21.74 -5.12 17.94
N GLU A 262 -21.36 -6.22 17.28
CA GLU A 262 -21.92 -7.56 17.56
C GLU A 262 -20.94 -8.51 18.27
N ALA A 263 -19.63 -8.26 18.23
CA ALA A 263 -18.61 -9.22 18.66
C ALA A 263 -17.92 -8.86 20.00
N GLY A 264 -17.51 -9.88 20.77
CA GLY A 264 -16.64 -9.69 21.93
C GLY A 264 -15.19 -9.33 21.55
N PHE A 265 -14.39 -8.79 22.48
CA PHE A 265 -13.06 -8.22 22.18
C PHE A 265 -12.12 -9.14 21.37
N GLY A 266 -11.96 -10.40 21.77
CA GLY A 266 -11.14 -11.37 21.02
C GLY A 266 -11.74 -11.78 19.67
N GLU A 267 -13.07 -11.72 19.54
CA GLU A 267 -13.79 -12.03 18.31
C GLU A 267 -13.70 -10.86 17.30
N VAL A 268 -13.56 -9.61 17.76
CA VAL A 268 -13.37 -8.44 16.91
C VAL A 268 -12.08 -8.55 16.09
N ALA A 269 -10.95 -8.90 16.73
CA ALA A 269 -9.68 -9.07 16.04
C ALA A 269 -9.75 -10.16 14.94
N ALA A 270 -10.37 -11.30 15.26
CA ALA A 270 -10.58 -12.40 14.33
C ALA A 270 -11.54 -12.00 13.19
N GLY A 271 -12.66 -11.34 13.51
CA GLY A 271 -13.67 -10.89 12.54
C GLY A 271 -13.11 -9.88 11.54
N ILE A 272 -12.33 -8.90 12.01
CA ILE A 272 -11.63 -7.95 11.13
C ILE A 272 -10.63 -8.69 10.22
N GLY A 273 -9.85 -9.63 10.76
CA GLY A 273 -8.93 -10.46 9.98
C GLY A 273 -9.64 -11.26 8.88
N ILE A 274 -10.77 -11.91 9.21
CA ILE A 274 -11.59 -12.67 8.25
C ILE A 274 -12.15 -11.76 7.15
N LEU A 275 -12.68 -10.58 7.51
CA LEU A 275 -13.21 -9.61 6.54
C LEU A 275 -12.15 -9.23 5.51
N PHE A 276 -10.94 -8.88 5.96
CA PHE A 276 -9.85 -8.49 5.08
C PHE A 276 -9.26 -9.67 4.30
N MET A 277 -9.25 -10.88 4.87
CA MET A 277 -8.95 -12.10 4.16
C MET A 277 -9.89 -12.35 2.98
N ALA A 278 -11.21 -12.24 3.21
CA ALA A 278 -12.21 -12.38 2.16
C ALA A 278 -12.04 -11.32 1.06
N ARG A 279 -11.71 -10.07 1.46
CA ARG A 279 -11.40 -8.99 0.51
C ARG A 279 -10.17 -9.31 -0.34
N GLY A 280 -9.07 -9.74 0.28
CA GLY A 280 -7.83 -10.11 -0.41
C GLY A 280 -8.04 -11.26 -1.39
N PHE A 281 -8.81 -12.28 -0.98
CA PHE A 281 -9.18 -13.36 -1.88
C PHE A 281 -9.98 -12.86 -3.09
N GLY A 282 -10.99 -12.01 -2.87
CA GLY A 282 -11.80 -11.44 -3.95
C GLY A 282 -10.98 -10.55 -4.91
N SER A 283 -10.10 -9.70 -4.38
CA SER A 283 -9.26 -8.81 -5.21
C SER A 283 -8.17 -9.56 -5.98
N GLY A 284 -7.65 -10.65 -5.43
CA GLY A 284 -6.63 -11.48 -6.08
C GLY A 284 -7.22 -12.46 -7.10
N PHE A 285 -8.31 -13.14 -6.75
CA PHE A 285 -8.93 -14.15 -7.61
C PHE A 285 -9.73 -13.54 -8.76
N GLY A 286 -10.42 -12.41 -8.53
CA GLY A 286 -11.27 -11.76 -9.53
C GLY A 286 -10.58 -11.49 -10.88
N PRO A 287 -9.39 -10.85 -10.91
CA PRO A 287 -8.64 -10.63 -12.14
C PRO A 287 -8.17 -11.92 -12.84
N ILE A 288 -7.95 -13.00 -12.10
CA ILE A 288 -7.52 -14.29 -12.66
C ILE A 288 -8.72 -15.02 -13.28
N ALA A 289 -9.86 -15.04 -12.60
CA ALA A 289 -11.09 -15.67 -13.11
C ALA A 289 -11.76 -14.87 -14.24
N GLY A 290 -11.56 -13.55 -14.27
CA GLY A 290 -12.09 -12.65 -15.30
C GLY A 290 -11.21 -12.47 -16.54
N ARG A 291 -10.08 -13.18 -16.63
CA ARG A 291 -9.28 -13.21 -17.87
C ARG A 291 -10.04 -14.06 -18.91
N PRO A 292 -10.45 -13.47 -20.04
CA PRO A 292 -11.07 -14.23 -21.14
C PRO A 292 -10.09 -15.20 -21.78
#